data_AF-A0A8B8NN47-F1
#
_entry.id   AF-A0A8B8NN47-F1
#
_cell.length_a   1.000
_cell.length_b   1.000
_cell.length_c   1.000
_cell.angle_alpha   90.00
_cell.angle_beta   90.00
_cell.angle_gamma   90.00
#
_symmetry.space_group_name_H-M   'P 1'
#
loop_
_entity.id
_entity.type
_entity.pdbx_description
1 polymer ?
#
loop_
_entity_poly.entity_id
_entity_poly.type
_entity_poly.pdbx_seq_one_letter_code
_entity_poly.pdbx_strand_id
1 'polypeptide(L)'
;MAKRKMEWAASGTHLRGMPRRVVFMAVGAFAKAVANLLNTTTVHNADTLLRLVRHRPPGVPLLTVSNHMSTLDDPVMWGFKGFPTMDARMARWVLAAEDICFKNAVLSYIFRLGKCVPITRGAGIYQEHMNEALERLSDGEWLHTFPEGKVSQEDGPIRRLKWGTASLINRAPVTPIVLPIVHHGLQEVSQLSSTFLK
;
A
#
# COMPACT_ATOMS: atom_id res chain seq x y z
N MET A 1 -24.65 -2.28 10.99
CA MET A 1 -23.27 -2.15 10.50
C MET A 1 -23.04 -0.71 10.05
N ALA A 2 -21.99 -0.06 10.54
CA ALA A 2 -21.61 1.26 10.03
C ALA A 2 -21.13 1.13 8.57
N LYS A 3 -21.56 2.04 7.69
CA LYS A 3 -21.18 1.99 6.27
C LYS A 3 -19.71 2.39 6.12
N ARG A 4 -18.87 1.48 5.63
CA ARG A 4 -17.45 1.76 5.36
C ARG A 4 -17.32 2.88 4.31
N LYS A 5 -16.43 3.84 4.59
CA LYS A 5 -16.24 5.05 3.76
C LYS A 5 -15.97 4.67 2.29
N MET A 6 -16.89 5.01 1.39
CA MET A 6 -16.77 4.79 -0.06
C MET A 6 -16.34 3.38 -0.50
N GLU A 7 -16.72 2.34 0.25
CA GLU A 7 -16.34 0.96 -0.07
C GLU A 7 -16.75 0.53 -1.49
N TRP A 8 -17.89 1.01 -1.98
CA TRP A 8 -18.36 0.76 -3.35
C TRP A 8 -17.32 1.14 -4.42
N ALA A 9 -16.54 2.20 -4.21
CA ALA A 9 -15.49 2.65 -5.14
C ALA A 9 -14.27 1.70 -5.12
N ALA A 10 -14.09 0.95 -4.03
CA ALA A 10 -13.06 -0.07 -3.89
C ALA A 10 -13.44 -1.39 -4.59
N SER A 11 -14.66 -1.53 -5.12
CA SER A 11 -15.01 -2.71 -5.92
C SER A 11 -14.24 -2.76 -7.25
N GLY A 12 -13.74 -3.93 -7.62
CA GLY A 12 -13.11 -4.16 -8.93
C GLY A 12 -14.08 -4.02 -10.12
N THR A 13 -15.39 -4.11 -9.87
CA THR A 13 -16.44 -4.00 -10.90
C THR A 13 -17.04 -2.60 -10.99
N HIS A 14 -16.67 -1.69 -10.08
CA HIS A 14 -17.17 -0.30 -10.07
C HIS A 14 -16.91 0.37 -11.42
N LEU A 15 -17.98 0.82 -12.09
CA LEU A 15 -17.95 1.39 -13.46
C LEU A 15 -17.11 0.53 -14.42
N ARG A 16 -17.32 -0.79 -14.40
CA ARG A 16 -16.60 -1.80 -15.22
C ARG A 16 -15.08 -1.83 -14.97
N GLY A 17 -14.63 -1.30 -13.83
CA GLY A 17 -13.22 -1.24 -13.44
C GLY A 17 -12.40 -0.16 -14.17
N MET A 18 -13.00 0.65 -15.05
CA MET A 18 -12.28 1.68 -15.81
C MET A 18 -11.62 2.73 -14.91
N PRO A 19 -12.30 3.31 -13.89
CA PRO A 19 -11.68 4.35 -13.06
C PRO A 19 -10.45 3.83 -12.32
N ARG A 20 -10.49 2.59 -11.80
CA ARG A 20 -9.35 1.95 -11.16
C ARG A 20 -8.18 1.80 -12.13
N ARG A 21 -8.44 1.34 -13.36
CA ARG A 21 -7.38 1.21 -14.38
C ARG A 21 -6.73 2.56 -14.66
N VAL A 22 -7.50 3.63 -14.82
CA VAL A 22 -6.95 4.98 -15.03
C VAL A 22 -6.06 5.41 -13.87
N VAL A 23 -6.50 5.21 -12.62
CA VAL A 23 -5.70 5.54 -11.43
C VAL A 23 -4.39 4.75 -11.40
N PHE A 24 -4.42 3.43 -11.62
CA PHE A 24 -3.20 2.61 -11.63
C PHE A 24 -2.28 2.93 -12.81
N MET A 25 -2.82 3.29 -13.98
CA MET A 25 -2.01 3.75 -15.11
C MET A 25 -1.29 5.06 -14.77
N ALA A 26 -2.00 6.04 -14.22
CA ALA A 26 -1.44 7.34 -13.86
C ALA A 26 -0.41 7.23 -12.72
N VAL A 27 -0.77 6.59 -11.61
CA VAL A 27 0.12 6.40 -10.46
C VAL A 27 1.29 5.50 -10.82
N GLY A 28 1.06 4.43 -11.60
CA GLY A 28 2.11 3.54 -12.08
C GLY A 28 3.10 4.22 -13.04
N ALA A 29 2.61 5.10 -13.92
CA ALA A 29 3.47 5.93 -14.78
C ALA A 29 4.34 6.88 -13.95
N PHE A 30 3.73 7.59 -13.01
CA PHE A 30 4.43 8.47 -12.09
C PHE A 30 5.50 7.72 -11.29
N ALA A 31 5.13 6.60 -10.67
CA ALA A 31 6.06 5.76 -9.91
C ALA A 31 7.24 5.28 -10.76
N LYS A 32 7.00 4.85 -12.00
CA LYS A 32 8.06 4.44 -12.92
C LYS A 32 8.97 5.60 -13.33
N ALA A 33 8.40 6.77 -13.62
CA ALA A 33 9.19 7.96 -13.96
C ALA A 33 10.09 8.37 -12.79
N VAL A 34 9.54 8.45 -11.58
CA VAL A 34 10.31 8.78 -10.38
C VAL A 34 11.39 7.73 -10.12
N ALA A 35 11.04 6.45 -10.08
CA ALA A 35 11.99 5.40 -9.69
C ALA A 35 13.09 5.11 -10.73
N ASN A 36 12.83 5.29 -12.03
CA ASN A 36 13.75 4.85 -13.09
C ASN A 36 14.24 5.96 -14.03
N LEU A 37 13.60 7.13 -14.08
CA LEU A 37 14.02 8.24 -14.94
C LEU A 37 14.63 9.38 -14.13
N LEU A 38 14.01 9.71 -12.99
CA LEU A 38 14.45 10.82 -12.13
C LEU A 38 15.38 10.37 -11.00
N ASN A 39 15.54 9.07 -10.80
CA ASN A 39 16.38 8.48 -9.75
C ASN A 39 17.07 7.22 -10.25
N THR A 40 18.12 6.82 -9.53
CA THR A 40 18.74 5.50 -9.68
C THR A 40 18.16 4.58 -8.60
N THR A 41 17.46 3.53 -9.03
CA THR A 41 16.87 2.54 -8.12
C THR A 41 17.59 1.20 -8.26
N THR A 42 18.07 0.68 -7.13
CA THR A 42 18.60 -0.68 -7.02
C THR A 42 17.63 -1.52 -6.20
N VAL A 43 17.27 -2.70 -6.71
CA VAL A 43 16.37 -3.64 -6.01
C VAL A 43 17.07 -4.98 -5.86
N HIS A 44 17.22 -5.41 -4.62
CA HIS A 44 17.73 -6.74 -4.29
C HIS A 44 16.55 -7.72 -4.16
N ASN A 45 16.72 -8.95 -4.65
CA ASN A 45 15.76 -10.06 -4.53
C ASN A 45 14.37 -9.75 -5.11
N ALA A 46 14.30 -8.94 -6.17
CA ALA A 46 13.05 -8.59 -6.84
C ALA A 46 12.27 -9.81 -7.35
N ASP A 47 12.97 -10.89 -7.70
CA ASP A 47 12.40 -12.17 -8.13
C ASP A 47 11.50 -12.78 -7.06
N THR A 48 11.84 -12.62 -5.77
CA THR A 48 11.06 -13.19 -4.68
C THR A 48 9.70 -12.51 -4.56
N LEU A 49 9.67 -11.18 -4.66
CA LEU A 49 8.41 -10.43 -4.72
C LEU A 49 7.59 -10.85 -5.96
N LEU A 50 8.21 -10.86 -7.15
CA LEU A 50 7.53 -11.23 -8.39
C LEU A 50 6.95 -12.65 -8.34
N ARG A 51 7.71 -13.60 -7.77
CA ARG A 51 7.28 -14.99 -7.57
C ARG A 51 6.09 -15.08 -6.62
N LEU A 52 6.12 -14.38 -5.49
CA LEU A 52 5.02 -14.38 -4.51
C LEU A 52 3.76 -13.70 -5.07
N VAL A 53 3.90 -12.61 -5.82
CA VAL A 53 2.75 -11.93 -6.42
C VAL A 53 2.09 -12.79 -7.50
N ARG A 54 2.87 -13.51 -8.31
CA ARG A 54 2.36 -14.29 -9.46
C ARG A 54 2.01 -15.75 -9.15
N HIS A 55 2.75 -16.39 -8.26
CA HIS A 55 2.77 -17.85 -8.14
C HIS A 55 2.62 -18.36 -6.69
N ARG A 56 2.25 -17.50 -5.73
CA ARG A 56 1.88 -18.01 -4.40
C ARG A 56 0.68 -18.96 -4.51
N PRO A 57 0.53 -19.95 -3.60
CA PRO A 57 -0.58 -20.88 -3.67
C PRO A 57 -1.95 -20.17 -3.69
N PRO A 58 -2.94 -20.64 -4.47
CA PRO A 58 -4.27 -20.05 -4.51
C PRO A 58 -4.89 -19.96 -3.11
N GLY A 59 -5.54 -18.83 -2.81
CA GLY A 59 -6.16 -18.59 -1.50
C GLY A 59 -5.18 -18.27 -0.36
N VAL A 60 -3.86 -18.34 -0.58
CA VAL A 60 -2.87 -17.92 0.43
C VAL A 60 -2.58 -16.42 0.27
N PRO A 61 -2.92 -15.59 1.27
CA PRO A 61 -2.67 -14.15 1.19
C PRO A 61 -1.19 -13.80 1.31
N LEU A 62 -0.83 -12.66 0.73
CA LEU A 62 0.50 -12.06 0.87
C LEU A 62 0.39 -10.81 1.74
N LEU A 63 1.21 -10.73 2.79
CA LEU A 63 1.33 -9.54 3.63
C LEU A 63 2.75 -8.99 3.51
N THR A 64 2.91 -7.93 2.72
CA THR A 64 4.18 -7.19 2.66
C THR A 64 4.24 -6.15 3.76
N VAL A 65 5.38 -6.02 4.42
CA VAL A 65 5.61 -5.05 5.50
C VAL A 65 6.87 -4.24 5.20
N SER A 66 6.83 -2.92 5.35
CA SER A 66 8.02 -2.09 5.17
C SER A 66 8.18 -0.97 6.17
N ASN A 67 9.41 -0.49 6.33
CA ASN A 67 9.66 0.79 6.97
C ASN A 67 8.95 1.93 6.22
N HIS A 68 8.74 3.07 6.88
CA HIS A 68 8.00 4.21 6.31
C HIS A 68 8.79 5.51 6.45
N MET A 69 9.39 5.95 5.35
CA MET A 69 10.30 7.11 5.28
C MET A 69 9.67 8.32 4.57
N SER A 70 8.62 8.14 3.78
CA SER A 70 7.95 9.19 3.01
C SER A 70 6.47 8.90 2.73
N THR A 71 5.67 9.94 2.52
CA THR A 71 4.32 9.82 1.96
C THR A 71 4.30 9.26 0.53
N LEU A 72 5.43 9.27 -0.18
CA LEU A 72 5.60 8.71 -1.53
C LEU A 72 6.04 7.24 -1.52
N ASP A 73 6.28 6.63 -0.36
CA ASP A 73 6.76 5.24 -0.27
C ASP A 73 5.84 4.30 -1.04
N ASP A 74 4.56 4.30 -0.70
CA ASP A 74 3.59 3.38 -1.26
C ASP A 74 3.48 3.49 -2.79
N PRO A 75 3.31 4.65 -3.43
CA PRO A 75 3.27 4.69 -4.90
C PRO A 75 4.62 4.40 -5.55
N VAL A 76 5.74 4.94 -5.04
CA VAL A 76 7.03 4.94 -5.75
C VAL A 76 7.80 3.63 -5.58
N MET A 77 7.73 2.96 -4.42
CA MET A 77 8.52 1.75 -4.14
C MET A 77 8.24 0.60 -5.12
N TRP A 78 7.04 0.54 -5.70
CA TRP A 78 6.67 -0.47 -6.69
C TRP A 78 6.98 -0.05 -8.13
N GLY A 79 7.59 1.11 -8.34
CA GLY A 79 7.92 1.67 -9.64
C GLY A 79 9.12 1.02 -10.33
N PHE A 80 9.86 0.13 -9.66
CA PHE A 80 11.11 -0.44 -10.19
C PHE A 80 10.92 -1.21 -11.52
N LYS A 81 12.02 -1.29 -12.29
CA LYS A 81 12.06 -1.96 -13.59
C LYS A 81 11.60 -3.42 -13.48
N GLY A 82 10.69 -3.83 -14.37
CA GLY A 82 10.16 -5.20 -14.43
C GLY A 82 8.93 -5.46 -13.55
N PHE A 83 8.59 -4.59 -12.59
CA PHE A 83 7.36 -4.72 -11.82
C PHE A 83 6.13 -4.19 -12.60
N PRO A 84 4.99 -4.91 -12.63
CA PRO A 84 3.78 -4.49 -13.36
C PRO A 84 2.97 -3.44 -12.59
N THR A 85 3.58 -2.31 -12.22
CA THR A 85 2.99 -1.24 -11.38
C THR A 85 1.67 -0.67 -11.90
N MET A 86 1.44 -0.77 -13.22
CA MET A 86 0.24 -0.27 -13.90
C MET A 86 -0.90 -1.30 -13.97
N ASP A 87 -0.67 -2.58 -13.63
CA ASP A 87 -1.74 -3.60 -13.62
C ASP A 87 -2.42 -3.63 -12.25
N ALA A 88 -3.63 -3.08 -12.18
CA ALA A 88 -4.44 -3.04 -10.97
C ALA A 88 -4.78 -4.42 -10.37
N ARG A 89 -4.71 -5.51 -11.14
CA ARG A 89 -4.91 -6.89 -10.66
C ARG A 89 -3.69 -7.40 -9.92
N MET A 90 -2.52 -6.95 -10.33
CA MET A 90 -1.24 -7.29 -9.70
C MET A 90 -0.93 -6.38 -8.51
N ALA A 91 -1.75 -5.37 -8.25
CA ALA A 91 -1.54 -4.41 -7.17
C ALA A 91 -2.12 -4.87 -5.83
N ARG A 92 -1.36 -4.59 -4.78
CA ARG A 92 -1.75 -4.70 -3.36
C ARG A 92 -2.84 -3.73 -2.93
N TRP A 93 -3.56 -4.14 -1.89
CA TRP A 93 -4.24 -3.24 -0.97
C TRP A 93 -3.23 -2.61 -0.01
N VAL A 94 -3.50 -1.42 0.50
CA VAL A 94 -2.64 -0.75 1.48
C VAL A 94 -3.47 -0.09 2.58
N LEU A 95 -2.98 -0.15 3.81
CA LEU A 95 -3.54 0.62 4.92
C LEU A 95 -3.06 2.07 4.85
N ALA A 96 -3.99 3.03 4.77
CA ALA A 96 -3.69 4.43 4.60
C ALA A 96 -4.34 5.28 5.69
N ALA A 97 -3.63 6.30 6.19
CA ALA A 97 -4.12 7.13 7.29
C ALA A 97 -5.36 7.94 6.86
N GLU A 98 -6.46 7.78 7.59
CA GLU A 98 -7.74 8.38 7.23
C GLU A 98 -7.69 9.92 7.22
N ASP A 99 -7.03 10.50 8.23
CA ASP A 99 -6.83 11.93 8.43
C ASP A 99 -5.94 12.58 7.36
N ILE A 100 -5.23 11.79 6.55
CA ILE A 100 -4.36 12.28 5.47
C ILE A 100 -4.98 12.01 4.11
N CYS A 101 -5.32 10.75 3.83
CA CYS A 101 -5.72 10.29 2.50
C CYS A 101 -7.23 10.46 2.24
N PHE A 102 -8.06 10.61 3.27
CA PHE A 102 -9.52 10.57 3.16
C PHE A 102 -10.20 11.84 3.70
N LYS A 103 -9.53 12.99 3.50
CA LYS A 103 -9.96 14.32 3.98
C LYS A 103 -11.21 14.87 3.30
N ASN A 104 -11.43 14.52 2.03
CA ASN A 104 -12.60 14.95 1.26
C ASN A 104 -13.07 13.84 0.31
N ALA A 105 -14.24 14.05 -0.30
CA ALA A 105 -14.88 13.05 -1.15
C ALA A 105 -14.04 12.67 -2.38
N VAL A 106 -13.38 13.64 -3.01
CA VAL A 106 -12.57 13.41 -4.22
C VAL A 106 -11.33 12.59 -3.89
N LEU A 107 -10.57 12.99 -2.87
CA LEU A 107 -9.41 12.23 -2.40
C LEU A 107 -9.83 10.82 -1.95
N SER A 108 -10.90 10.72 -1.16
CA SER A 108 -11.41 9.43 -0.70
C SER A 108 -11.73 8.50 -1.87
N TYR A 109 -12.37 9.03 -2.92
CA TYR A 109 -12.69 8.25 -4.11
C TYR A 109 -11.42 7.76 -4.83
N ILE A 110 -10.43 8.64 -5.06
CA ILE A 110 -9.17 8.28 -5.72
C ILE A 110 -8.40 7.23 -4.91
N PHE A 111 -8.26 7.41 -3.59
CA PHE A 111 -7.58 6.45 -2.74
C PHE A 111 -8.32 5.10 -2.67
N ARG A 112 -9.66 5.08 -2.65
CA ARG A 112 -10.43 3.83 -2.76
C ARG A 112 -10.22 3.12 -4.11
N LEU A 113 -10.15 3.86 -5.22
CA LEU A 113 -9.83 3.29 -6.52
C LEU A 113 -8.42 2.67 -6.52
N GLY A 114 -7.46 3.32 -5.87
CA GLY A 114 -6.09 2.86 -5.65
C GLY A 114 -5.91 1.76 -4.61
N LYS A 115 -6.99 1.04 -4.22
CA LYS A 115 -6.97 -0.05 -3.23
C LYS A 115 -6.47 0.37 -1.83
N CYS A 116 -6.74 1.60 -1.41
CA CYS A 116 -6.42 2.03 -0.04
C CYS A 116 -7.58 1.76 0.92
N VAL A 117 -7.24 1.22 2.08
CA VAL A 117 -8.14 0.98 3.21
C VAL A 117 -7.86 2.06 4.27
N PRO A 118 -8.83 2.92 4.61
CA PRO A 118 -8.62 4.00 5.57
C PRO A 118 -8.43 3.43 6.98
N ILE A 119 -7.43 3.91 7.71
CA ILE A 119 -7.19 3.54 9.11
C ILE A 119 -7.25 4.79 9.97
N THR A 120 -8.10 4.74 11.00
CA THR A 120 -8.18 5.78 12.02
C THR A 120 -7.05 5.54 13.04
N ARG A 121 -6.10 6.47 13.12
CA ARG A 121 -5.00 6.40 14.08
C ARG A 121 -5.53 6.55 15.51
N GLY A 122 -4.99 5.77 16.44
CA GLY A 122 -5.41 5.79 17.85
C GLY A 122 -6.68 4.98 18.15
N ALA A 123 -7.47 4.58 17.14
CA ALA A 123 -8.68 3.77 17.34
C ALA A 123 -8.42 2.29 17.72
N GLY A 124 -7.15 1.86 17.76
CA GLY A 124 -6.76 0.49 18.07
C GLY A 124 -6.94 -0.48 16.90
N ILE A 125 -6.76 -1.78 17.19
CA ILE A 125 -6.76 -2.87 16.19
C ILE A 125 -8.16 -3.41 15.86
N TYR A 126 -9.18 -3.03 16.64
CA TYR A 126 -10.57 -3.47 16.49
C TYR A 126 -11.43 -2.37 15.84
N GLN A 127 -11.02 -1.92 14.66
CA GLN A 127 -11.78 -0.95 13.85
C GLN A 127 -12.33 -1.60 12.59
N GLU A 128 -13.44 -1.09 12.06
CA GLU A 128 -14.15 -1.65 10.90
C GLU A 128 -13.25 -1.83 9.67
N HIS A 129 -12.32 -0.91 9.45
CA HIS A 129 -11.39 -1.00 8.33
C HIS A 129 -10.26 -2.02 8.53
N MET A 130 -9.97 -2.43 9.77
CA MET A 130 -9.14 -3.60 10.01
C MET A 130 -9.90 -4.89 9.67
N ASN A 131 -11.22 -4.93 9.87
CA ASN A 131 -12.05 -6.05 9.40
C ASN A 131 -12.09 -6.08 7.85
N GLU A 132 -12.17 -4.91 7.20
CA GLU A 132 -12.04 -4.82 5.73
C GLU A 132 -10.70 -5.37 5.24
N ALA A 133 -9.60 -5.09 5.94
CA ALA A 133 -8.29 -5.66 5.61
C ALA A 133 -8.24 -7.18 5.82
N LEU A 134 -8.88 -7.70 6.88
CA LEU A 134 -9.00 -9.14 7.11
C LEU A 134 -9.83 -9.84 6.03
N GLU A 135 -10.90 -9.21 5.53
CA GLU A 135 -11.67 -9.72 4.39
C GLU A 135 -10.77 -9.86 3.15
N ARG A 136 -9.92 -8.87 2.85
CA ARG A 136 -8.95 -8.99 1.74
C ARG A 136 -7.97 -10.13 1.95
N LEU A 137 -7.44 -10.31 3.15
CA LEU A 137 -6.58 -11.45 3.45
C LEU A 137 -7.34 -12.78 3.31
N SER A 138 -8.61 -12.83 3.71
CA SER A 138 -9.48 -14.01 3.57
C SER A 138 -9.71 -14.37 2.11
N ASP A 139 -9.78 -13.37 1.23
CA ASP A 139 -9.89 -13.54 -0.23
C ASP A 139 -8.56 -13.98 -0.89
N GLY A 140 -7.47 -14.15 -0.13
CA GLY A 140 -6.13 -14.47 -0.66
C GLY A 140 -5.43 -13.30 -1.37
N GLU A 141 -5.93 -12.07 -1.16
CA GLU A 141 -5.36 -10.87 -1.76
C GLU A 141 -3.97 -10.54 -1.18
N TRP A 142 -3.31 -9.59 -1.84
CA TRP A 142 -2.07 -9.01 -1.38
C TRP A 142 -2.36 -7.71 -0.61
N LEU A 143 -1.91 -7.63 0.65
CA LEU A 143 -1.97 -6.46 1.51
C LEU A 143 -0.56 -5.94 1.84
N HIS A 144 -0.43 -4.62 1.88
CA HIS A 144 0.78 -3.92 2.30
C HIS A 144 0.53 -3.07 3.54
N THR A 145 1.47 -3.09 4.47
CA THR A 145 1.42 -2.27 5.69
C THR A 145 2.75 -1.60 5.99
N PHE A 146 2.64 -0.40 6.56
CA PHE A 146 3.74 0.33 7.20
C PHE A 146 3.57 0.22 8.71
N PRO A 147 4.10 -0.83 9.37
CA PRO A 147 3.85 -1.11 10.79
C PRO A 147 4.33 -0.01 11.75
N GLU A 148 5.15 0.95 11.32
CA GLU A 148 5.51 2.15 12.10
C GLU A 148 4.30 3.08 12.38
N GLY A 149 3.28 3.06 11.49
CA GLY A 149 2.04 3.83 11.62
C GLY A 149 2.16 5.34 11.32
N LYS A 150 3.38 5.84 11.08
CA LYS A 150 3.69 7.19 10.65
C LYS A 150 5.01 7.20 9.87
N VAL A 151 5.20 8.22 9.05
CA VAL A 151 6.49 8.50 8.42
C VAL A 151 7.54 8.81 9.49
N SER A 152 8.72 8.22 9.33
CA SER A 152 9.88 8.39 10.19
C SER A 152 11.10 8.66 9.32
N GLN A 153 11.69 9.85 9.43
CA GLN A 153 12.92 10.21 8.72
C GLN A 153 14.12 10.34 9.67
N GLU A 154 14.00 9.79 10.87
CA GLU A 154 15.11 9.75 11.82
C GLU A 154 16.19 8.80 11.32
N ASP A 155 17.43 9.26 11.39
CA ASP A 155 18.60 8.45 11.09
C ASP A 155 18.89 7.55 12.30
N GLY A 156 18.19 6.42 12.37
CA GLY A 156 18.21 5.51 13.51
C GLY A 156 17.53 4.18 13.21
N PRO A 157 17.56 3.23 14.15
CA PRO A 157 16.92 1.93 13.97
C PRO A 157 15.41 2.07 13.78
N ILE A 158 14.81 1.12 13.06
CA ILE A 158 13.35 1.05 12.87
C ILE A 158 12.66 1.14 14.24
N ARG A 159 11.72 2.08 14.35
CA ARG A 159 10.98 2.34 15.59
C ARG A 159 10.12 1.14 15.99
N ARG A 160 9.61 1.19 17.23
CA ARG A 160 8.63 0.21 17.70
C ARG A 160 7.45 0.10 16.73
N LEU A 161 7.26 -1.12 16.21
CA LEU A 161 6.14 -1.47 15.35
C LEU A 161 4.81 -1.47 16.12
N LYS A 162 3.75 -1.00 15.47
CA LYS A 162 2.38 -1.03 15.97
C LYS A 162 1.78 -2.42 15.80
N TRP A 163 0.84 -2.75 16.69
CA TRP A 163 0.19 -4.06 16.76
C TRP A 163 -0.68 -4.43 15.55
N GLY A 164 -1.03 -3.48 14.67
CA GLY A 164 -1.97 -3.71 13.57
C GLY A 164 -1.53 -4.86 12.65
N THR A 165 -0.26 -4.91 12.27
CA THR A 165 0.25 -5.97 11.38
C THR A 165 0.23 -7.34 12.07
N ALA A 166 0.68 -7.42 13.32
CA ALA A 166 0.60 -8.65 14.11
C ALA A 166 -0.86 -9.12 14.32
N SER A 167 -1.77 -8.17 14.55
CA SER A 167 -3.20 -8.44 14.67
C SER A 167 -3.77 -9.05 13.38
N LEU A 168 -3.37 -8.55 12.21
CA LEU A 168 -3.77 -9.11 10.91
C LEU A 168 -3.25 -10.54 10.74
N ILE A 169 -1.98 -10.79 11.04
CA ILE A 169 -1.39 -12.14 10.96
C ILE A 169 -2.13 -13.12 11.86
N ASN A 170 -2.42 -12.71 13.11
CA ASN A 170 -3.07 -13.57 14.09
C ASN A 170 -4.56 -13.82 13.81
N ARG A 171 -5.26 -12.85 13.20
CA ARG A 171 -6.71 -12.92 12.98
C ARG A 171 -7.10 -13.34 11.56
N ALA A 172 -6.16 -13.40 10.63
CA ALA A 172 -6.44 -13.89 9.29
C ALA A 172 -6.84 -15.37 9.34
N PRO A 173 -7.88 -15.80 8.62
CA PRO A 173 -8.33 -17.19 8.65
C PRO A 173 -7.30 -18.14 8.00
N VAL A 174 -6.53 -17.63 7.03
CA VAL A 174 -5.37 -18.29 6.45
C VAL A 174 -4.16 -17.47 6.82
N THR A 175 -3.15 -18.10 7.43
CA THR A 175 -1.91 -17.42 7.79
C THR A 175 -1.23 -16.87 6.53
N PRO A 176 -1.01 -15.55 6.43
CA PRO A 176 -0.39 -14.95 5.24
C PRO A 176 1.09 -15.30 5.15
N ILE A 177 1.59 -15.37 3.92
CA ILE A 177 3.03 -15.28 3.67
C ILE A 177 3.44 -13.84 4.00
N VAL A 178 4.35 -13.66 4.95
CA VAL A 178 4.86 -12.34 5.32
C VAL A 178 6.16 -12.07 4.57
N LEU A 179 6.20 -10.99 3.78
CA LEU A 179 7.39 -10.55 3.08
C LEU A 179 7.86 -9.19 3.64
N PRO A 180 8.92 -9.15 4.45
CA PRO A 180 9.53 -7.90 4.86
C PRO A 180 10.29 -7.25 3.70
N ILE A 181 10.13 -5.93 3.57
CA ILE A 181 10.81 -5.11 2.58
C ILE A 181 11.42 -3.93 3.34
N VAL A 182 12.68 -3.63 3.08
CA VAL A 182 13.33 -2.42 3.60
C VAL A 182 13.72 -1.56 2.42
N HIS A 183 13.48 -0.26 2.52
CA HIS A 183 13.91 0.71 1.51
C HIS A 183 14.57 1.92 2.17
N HIS A 184 15.40 2.62 1.40
CA HIS A 184 16.07 3.84 1.80
C HIS A 184 16.20 4.78 0.60
N GLY A 185 16.16 6.10 0.83
CA GLY A 185 16.35 7.15 -0.20
C GLY A 185 15.07 7.86 -0.63
N LEU A 186 13.88 7.26 -0.44
CA LEU A 186 12.60 7.89 -0.81
C LEU A 186 12.28 9.15 0.01
N GLN A 187 12.87 9.30 1.21
CA GLN A 187 12.77 10.52 2.00
C GLN A 187 13.35 11.75 1.27
N GLU A 188 14.39 11.56 0.46
CA GLU A 188 15.07 12.64 -0.28
C GLU A 188 14.24 13.10 -1.48
N VAL A 189 13.57 12.16 -2.16
CA VAL A 189 12.65 12.43 -3.27
C VAL A 189 11.46 13.29 -2.81
N SER A 190 10.95 13.03 -1.61
CA SER A 190 9.82 13.77 -1.04
C SER A 190 10.16 15.20 -0.67
N GLN A 191 11.40 15.45 -0.23
CA GLN A 191 11.89 16.80 0.07
C GLN A 191 11.98 17.63 -1.21
N LEU A 192 12.44 17.04 -2.32
CA LEU A 192 12.42 17.69 -3.63
C LEU A 192 11.00 18.10 -4.04
N SER A 193 10.00 17.22 -3.89
CA SER A 193 8.60 17.55 -4.21
C SER A 193 8.04 18.70 -3.36
N SER A 194 8.52 18.90 -2.14
CA SER A 194 8.11 20.03 -1.29
C SER A 194 8.75 21.37 -1.70
N THR A 195 9.89 21.31 -2.40
CA THR A 195 10.57 22.50 -2.96
C THR A 195 9.99 22.92 -4.30
N PHE A 196 9.48 21.96 -5.11
CA PHE A 196 8.82 22.24 -6.40
C PHE A 196 7.33 22.63 -6.29
N LEU A 197 6.74 22.55 -5.10
CA LEU A 197 5.33 22.91 -4.83
C LEU A 197 5.19 24.17 -3.95
N LYS A 198 6.23 25.00 -3.89
CA LYS A 198 6.17 26.39 -3.44
C LYS A 198 6.27 27.31 -4.65
#